data_AF-A0A5J4T7B4-F1
#
_entry.id   AF-A0A5J4T7B4-F1
#
_cell.length_a   1.000
_cell.length_b   1.000
_cell.length_c   1.000
_cell.angle_alpha   90.00
_cell.angle_beta   90.00
_cell.angle_gamma   90.00
#
_symmetry.space_group_name_H-M   'P 1'
#
loop_
_entity.id
_entity.type
_entity.pdbx_description
1 polymer ?
#
loop_
_entity_poly.entity_id
_entity_poly.type
_entity_poly.pdbx_seq_one_letter_code
_entity_poly.pdbx_strand_id
1 'polypeptide(L)'
;MTECDEINKIYELFKRKLDKNITDRAALCLGQLFKARKITDSEMRKTIIKHLKTIVNDEDEWVKDTSRILLEGLAQNGVNKAEIEKDGFVIPTLNL
;
A
#
# COMPACT_ATOMS: atom_id res chain seq x y z
N MET A 1 17.09 4.04 9.71
CA MET A 1 17.03 2.58 9.53
C MET A 1 16.71 2.32 8.09
N THR A 2 17.63 1.68 7.38
CA THR A 2 17.44 1.17 6.02
C THR A 2 16.47 0.00 6.06
N GLU A 3 15.57 -0.14 5.06
CA GLU A 3 14.75 -1.35 4.93
C GLU A 3 15.65 -2.61 4.78
N CYS A 4 15.22 -3.75 5.34
CA CYS A 4 15.94 -5.02 5.15
C CYS A 4 15.92 -5.46 3.68
N ASP A 5 16.96 -6.16 3.23
CA ASP A 5 17.14 -6.59 1.84
C ASP A 5 15.95 -7.41 1.30
N GLU A 6 15.24 -8.14 2.16
CA GLU A 6 14.05 -8.91 1.82
C GLU A 6 12.87 -8.01 1.42
N ILE A 7 12.68 -6.87 2.10
CA ILE A 7 11.64 -5.90 1.75
C ILE A 7 11.92 -5.32 0.37
N ASN A 8 13.21 -5.02 0.08
CA ASN A 8 13.62 -4.53 -1.22
C ASN A 8 13.32 -5.55 -2.33
N LYS A 9 13.50 -6.85 -2.09
CA LYS A 9 13.13 -7.88 -3.09
C LYS A 9 11.63 -7.88 -3.41
N ILE A 10 10.76 -7.71 -2.40
CA ILE A 10 9.31 -7.61 -2.62
C ILE A 10 8.98 -6.32 -3.39
N TYR A 11 9.64 -5.21 -3.05
CA TYR A 11 9.46 -3.94 -3.76
C TYR A 11 9.93 -4.01 -5.22
N GLU A 12 11.07 -4.65 -5.51
CA GLU A 12 11.51 -4.87 -6.88
C GLU A 12 10.53 -5.74 -7.67
N LEU A 13 9.94 -6.78 -7.04
CA LEU A 13 8.88 -7.58 -7.68
C LEU A 13 7.66 -6.71 -8.01
N PHE A 14 7.22 -5.86 -7.09
CA PHE A 14 6.13 -4.91 -7.29
C PHE A 14 6.42 -3.96 -8.47
N LYS A 15 7.61 -3.37 -8.53
CA LYS A 15 7.98 -2.43 -9.62
C LYS A 15 7.99 -3.06 -11.01
N ARG A 16 8.25 -4.37 -11.11
CA ARG A 16 8.31 -5.07 -12.40
C ARG A 16 6.96 -5.17 -13.11
N LYS A 17 5.83 -5.02 -12.38
CA LYS A 17 4.47 -5.03 -12.94
C LYS A 17 4.19 -6.18 -13.92
N LEU A 18 4.68 -7.38 -13.59
CA LEU A 18 4.63 -8.54 -14.50
C LEU A 18 3.22 -9.02 -14.77
N ASP A 19 2.36 -8.95 -13.76
CA ASP A 19 0.99 -9.43 -13.76
C ASP A 19 0.21 -8.66 -12.68
N LYS A 20 -1.11 -8.49 -12.87
CA LYS A 20 -1.98 -7.79 -11.91
C LYS A 20 -1.93 -8.46 -10.55
N ASN A 21 -2.16 -9.77 -10.48
CA ASN A 21 -2.23 -10.51 -9.21
C ASN A 21 -0.88 -10.47 -8.48
N ILE A 22 0.23 -10.60 -9.21
CA ILE A 22 1.57 -10.48 -8.62
C ILE A 22 1.79 -9.07 -8.05
N THR A 23 1.42 -8.04 -8.81
CA THR A 23 1.62 -6.64 -8.42
C THR A 23 0.77 -6.28 -7.20
N ASP A 24 -0.51 -6.65 -7.21
CA ASP A 24 -1.44 -6.42 -6.11
C ASP A 24 -0.96 -7.14 -4.85
N ARG A 25 -0.63 -8.44 -4.94
CA ARG A 25 -0.14 -9.21 -3.79
C ARG A 25 1.15 -8.62 -3.23
N ALA A 26 2.09 -8.18 -4.07
CA ALA A 26 3.32 -7.55 -3.61
C ALA A 26 3.03 -6.23 -2.87
N ALA A 27 2.13 -5.39 -3.41
CA ALA A 27 1.72 -4.14 -2.76
C ALA A 27 0.99 -4.38 -1.42
N LEU A 28 0.08 -5.36 -1.37
CA LEU A 28 -0.65 -5.73 -0.14
C LEU A 28 0.32 -6.26 0.93
N CYS A 29 1.27 -7.12 0.55
CA CYS A 29 2.33 -7.60 1.46
C CYS A 29 3.15 -6.45 2.04
N LEU A 30 3.58 -5.51 1.20
CA LEU A 30 4.33 -4.34 1.66
C LEU A 30 3.48 -3.45 2.58
N GLY A 31 2.22 -3.19 2.23
CA GLY A 31 1.29 -2.44 3.08
C GLY A 31 1.15 -3.07 4.48
N GLN A 32 1.03 -4.40 4.54
CA GLN A 32 0.94 -5.13 5.81
C GLN A 32 2.23 -5.02 6.64
N LEU A 33 3.40 -5.15 6.02
CA LEU A 33 4.70 -5.05 6.71
C LEU A 33 4.93 -3.66 7.34
N PHE A 34 4.38 -2.63 6.72
CA PHE A 34 4.50 -1.24 7.16
C PHE A 34 3.29 -0.73 7.96
N LYS A 35 2.38 -1.60 8.39
CA LYS A 35 1.27 -1.20 9.26
C LYS A 35 1.78 -0.45 10.50
N ALA A 36 1.23 0.75 10.76
CA ALA A 36 1.66 1.69 11.80
C ALA A 36 3.13 2.16 11.75
N ARG A 37 3.91 1.74 10.75
CA ARG A 37 5.33 2.05 10.61
C ARG A 37 5.54 3.00 9.43
N LYS A 38 6.46 3.95 9.60
CA LYS A 38 6.87 4.82 8.48
C LYS A 38 7.56 3.98 7.41
N ILE A 39 7.12 4.10 6.16
CA ILE A 39 7.90 3.67 4.99
C ILE A 39 8.98 4.73 4.79
N THR A 40 10.25 4.40 5.01
CA THR A 40 11.32 5.41 5.11
C THR A 40 11.70 5.90 3.73
N ASP A 41 11.87 4.98 2.79
CA ASP A 41 12.07 5.32 1.38
C ASP A 41 10.85 6.06 0.82
N SER A 42 11.10 7.27 0.30
CA SER A 42 10.01 8.14 -0.17
C SER A 42 9.36 7.68 -1.47
N GLU A 43 10.12 7.01 -2.34
CA GLU A 43 9.62 6.53 -3.62
C GLU A 43 8.81 5.25 -3.44
N MET A 44 9.29 4.34 -2.59
CA MET A 44 8.56 3.16 -2.15
C MET A 44 7.23 3.56 -1.51
N ARG A 45 7.24 4.53 -0.59
CA ARG A 45 6.02 5.04 0.05
C ARG A 45 5.00 5.55 -0.96
N LYS A 46 5.43 6.43 -1.88
CA LYS A 46 4.56 7.00 -2.92
C LYS A 46 3.96 5.93 -3.81
N THR A 47 4.79 5.01 -4.31
CA THR A 47 4.36 4.03 -5.32
C THR A 47 3.46 2.95 -4.72
N ILE A 48 3.75 2.46 -3.51
CA ILE A 48 2.87 1.51 -2.80
C ILE A 48 1.53 2.17 -2.50
N ILE A 49 1.54 3.36 -1.86
CA ILE A 49 0.30 4.06 -1.50
C ILE A 49 -0.53 4.38 -2.75
N LYS A 50 0.11 4.85 -3.81
CA LYS A 50 -0.57 5.10 -5.10
C LYS A 50 -1.24 3.83 -5.63
N HIS A 51 -0.57 2.69 -5.58
CA HIS A 51 -1.15 1.42 -6.06
C HIS A 51 -2.31 0.95 -5.17
N LEU A 52 -2.15 1.01 -3.85
CA LEU A 52 -3.23 0.67 -2.91
C LEU A 52 -4.46 1.55 -3.14
N LYS A 53 -4.29 2.86 -3.40
CA LYS A 53 -5.38 3.77 -3.77
C LYS A 53 -6.12 3.33 -5.03
N THR A 54 -5.43 2.77 -6.03
CA THR A 54 -6.08 2.35 -7.28
C THR A 54 -6.94 1.10 -7.15
N ILE A 55 -6.68 0.25 -6.16
CA ILE A 55 -7.36 -1.03 -5.97
C ILE A 55 -8.42 -1.00 -4.84
N VAL A 56 -8.75 0.18 -4.31
CA VAL A 56 -9.83 0.34 -3.29
C VAL A 56 -11.23 0.07 -3.81
N ASN A 57 -11.39 -0.07 -5.12
CA ASN A 57 -12.62 -0.45 -5.82
C ASN A 57 -12.37 -1.60 -6.80
N ASP A 58 -11.42 -2.49 -6.47
CA ASP A 58 -11.13 -3.68 -7.29
C ASP A 58 -12.39 -4.56 -7.42
N GLU A 59 -12.50 -5.26 -8.55
CA GLU A 59 -13.58 -6.23 -8.79
C GLU A 59 -13.44 -7.46 -7.87
N ASP A 60 -12.21 -7.79 -7.49
CA ASP A 60 -11.95 -8.78 -6.46
C ASP A 60 -12.23 -8.17 -5.07
N GLU A 61 -13.31 -8.63 -4.44
CA GLU A 61 -13.76 -8.18 -3.13
C GLU A 61 -12.66 -8.29 -2.05
N TRP A 62 -11.84 -9.34 -2.09
CA TRP A 62 -10.76 -9.50 -1.12
C TRP A 62 -9.66 -8.45 -1.33
N VAL A 63 -9.28 -8.17 -2.58
CA VAL A 63 -8.31 -7.11 -2.90
C VAL A 63 -8.86 -5.74 -2.47
N LYS A 64 -10.12 -5.48 -2.80
CA LYS A 64 -10.83 -4.25 -2.47
C LYS A 64 -10.82 -3.98 -0.95
N ASP A 65 -11.30 -4.92 -0.15
CA ASP A 65 -11.43 -4.74 1.30
C ASP A 65 -10.06 -4.72 1.98
N THR A 66 -9.14 -5.60 1.55
CA THR A 66 -7.79 -5.64 2.11
C THR A 66 -7.05 -4.32 1.86
N SER A 67 -7.17 -3.73 0.66
CA SER A 67 -6.50 -2.47 0.36
C SER A 67 -6.99 -1.31 1.24
N ARG A 68 -8.28 -1.25 1.56
CA ARG A 68 -8.87 -0.25 2.47
C ARG A 68 -8.33 -0.42 3.89
N ILE A 69 -8.35 -1.64 4.42
CA ILE A 69 -7.79 -1.98 5.75
C ILE A 69 -6.30 -1.60 5.83
N LEU A 70 -5.55 -1.87 4.77
CA LEU A 70 -4.12 -1.55 4.74
C LEU A 70 -3.85 -0.05 4.67
N LEU A 71 -4.63 0.70 3.90
CA LEU A 71 -4.53 2.17 3.89
C LEU A 71 -4.84 2.76 5.27
N GLU A 72 -5.86 2.26 5.97
CA GLU A 72 -6.17 2.66 7.35
C GLU A 72 -5.01 2.32 8.30
N GLY A 73 -4.46 1.11 8.18
CA GLY A 73 -3.30 0.67 8.97
C GLY A 73 -2.03 1.49 8.71
N LEU A 74 -1.78 1.88 7.46
CA LEU A 74 -0.67 2.76 7.09
C LEU A 74 -0.89 4.17 7.62
N ALA A 75 -2.13 4.68 7.60
CA ALA A 75 -2.50 6.00 8.08
C ALA A 75 -2.34 6.18 9.61
N GLN A 76 -2.11 5.10 10.37
CA GLN A 76 -1.70 5.18 11.77
C GLN A 76 -0.33 5.86 11.94
N ASN A 77 0.50 5.91 10.89
CA ASN A 77 1.71 6.73 10.85
C ASN A 77 1.46 8.06 10.14
N GLY A 78 1.82 9.19 10.77
CA GLY A 78 1.54 10.53 10.23
C GLY A 78 2.18 10.84 8.87
N VAL A 79 3.36 10.29 8.56
CA VAL A 79 4.00 10.52 7.24
C VAL A 79 3.29 9.76 6.13
N ASN A 80 2.89 8.51 6.40
CA ASN A 80 2.11 7.74 5.45
C ASN A 80 0.70 8.34 5.29
N LYS A 81 0.07 8.77 6.39
CA LYS A 81 -1.23 9.45 6.39
C LYS A 81 -1.21 10.68 5.47
N ALA A 82 -0.21 11.56 5.63
CA ALA A 82 -0.07 12.73 4.78
C ALA A 82 0.06 12.37 3.28
N GLU A 83 0.74 11.28 2.93
CA GLU A 83 0.83 10.79 1.56
C GLU A 83 -0.50 10.20 1.06
N ILE A 84 -1.24 9.50 1.92
CA ILE A 84 -2.56 8.96 1.62
C ILE A 84 -3.57 10.08 1.37
N GLU A 85 -3.57 11.15 2.17
CA GLU A 85 -4.55 12.24 2.05
C GLU A 85 -4.25 13.23 0.91
N LYS A 86 -3.09 13.11 0.25
CA LYS A 86 -2.77 13.92 -0.93
C LYS A 86 -3.85 13.83 -2.00
N ASP A 87 -4.02 14.96 -2.67
CA ASP A 87 -5.00 15.17 -3.75
C ASP A 87 -6.45 14.98 -3.29
N GLY A 88 -6.71 15.08 -1.97
CA GLY A 88 -8.03 14.95 -1.38
C GLY A 88 -8.55 13.52 -1.32
N PHE A 89 -7.67 12.52 -1.44
CA PHE A 89 -8.09 11.12 -1.37
C PHE A 89 -8.60 10.76 0.03
N VAL A 90 -9.81 10.21 0.08
CA VAL A 90 -10.44 9.68 1.29
C VAL A 90 -10.56 8.17 1.13
N ILE A 91 -10.12 7.40 2.14
CA ILE A 91 -10.26 5.95 2.14
C ILE A 91 -11.76 5.61 2.20
N PRO A 92 -12.31 4.84 1.25
CA PRO A 92 -13.71 4.42 1.32
C PRO A 92 -13.96 3.57 2.56
N THR A 93 -15.03 3.87 3.31
CA THR A 93 -15.45 3.08 4.47
C THR A 93 -15.82 1.65 4.06
N LEU A 94 -15.43 0.68 4.87
CA LEU A 94 -15.91 -0.69 4.76
C LEU A 94 -17.41 -0.70 5.11
N ASN A 95 -18.22 -1.24 4.21
CA ASN A 95 -19.60 -1.56 4.53
C ASN A 95 -19.59 -2.92 5.23
N LEU A 96 -19.52 -2.90 6.57
CA LEU A 96 -19.61 -4.09 7.43
C LEU A 96 -21.06 -4.53 7.60
#